data_AF-A0A061NJS0-F1
#
_entry.id   AF-A0A061NJS0-F1
#
_cell.length_a   1.000
_cell.length_b   1.000
_cell.length_c   1.000
_cell.angle_alpha   90.00
_cell.angle_beta   90.00
_cell.angle_gamma   90.00
#
_symmetry.space_group_name_H-M   'P 1'
#
loop_
_entity.id
_entity.type
_entity.pdbx_description
1 polymer ?
#
loop_
_entity_poly.entity_id
_entity_poly.type
_entity_poly.pdbx_seq_one_letter_code
_entity_poly.pdbx_strand_id
1 'polypeptide(L)'
;MNIAEYLKPGGMMVMSVPNFMHSSVVIPMLEGKWQVNDGGVTKWSHLRHFTPFTVDDLFPSEHFNMRVKTYTQLQQDEKQQAFLQDIQEAGKKHGISVDHLAQLSSMYQIILQVEWLGGEKK
;
A
#
# COMPACT_ATOMS: atom_id res chain seq x y z
N MET A 1 4.37 4.56 20.88
CA MET A 1 4.35 3.18 21.40
C MET A 1 5.15 2.33 20.43
N ASN A 2 6.26 1.74 20.87
CA ASN A 2 7.05 0.83 20.05
C ASN A 2 6.49 -0.58 20.22
N ILE A 3 5.79 -1.10 19.23
CA ILE A 3 5.08 -2.39 19.34
C ILE A 3 6.04 -3.58 19.53
N ALA A 4 7.31 -3.43 19.11
CA ALA A 4 8.35 -4.43 19.32
C ALA A 4 8.66 -4.68 20.81
N GLU A 5 8.37 -3.72 21.69
CA GLU A 5 8.55 -3.88 23.13
C GLU A 5 7.67 -4.98 23.74
N TYR A 6 6.52 -5.22 23.11
CA TYR A 6 5.46 -6.13 23.56
C TYR A 6 5.50 -7.50 22.86
N LEU A 7 6.34 -7.66 21.83
CA LEU A 7 6.49 -8.91 21.11
C LEU A 7 7.68 -9.70 21.66
N LYS A 8 7.44 -10.96 22.03
CA LYS A 8 8.54 -11.92 22.20
C LYS A 8 9.18 -12.21 20.84
N PRO A 9 10.47 -12.61 20.77
CA PRO A 9 11.04 -13.14 19.53
C PRO A 9 10.18 -14.28 18.96
N GLY A 10 9.96 -14.26 17.64
CA GLY A 10 9.00 -15.11 16.92
C GLY A 10 7.53 -14.69 17.06
N GLY A 11 7.25 -13.61 17.81
CA GLY A 11 5.92 -13.02 17.93
C GLY A 11 5.48 -12.38 16.61
N MET A 12 4.16 -12.37 16.35
CA MET A 12 3.63 -11.90 15.07
C MET A 12 2.70 -10.70 15.24
N MET A 13 2.73 -9.83 14.24
CA MET A 13 1.75 -8.76 14.05
C MET A 13 0.95 -9.03 12.78
N VAL A 14 -0.35 -8.80 12.86
CA VAL A 14 -1.24 -8.78 11.69
C VAL A 14 -1.80 -7.39 11.55
N MET A 15 -1.72 -6.80 10.36
CA MET A 15 -2.20 -5.45 10.11
C MET A 15 -2.78 -5.28 8.72
N SER A 16 -3.67 -4.29 8.60
CA SER A 16 -4.21 -3.82 7.33
C SER A 16 -3.77 -2.38 7.12
N VAL A 17 -3.11 -2.12 5.99
CA VAL A 17 -2.61 -0.81 5.60
C VAL A 17 -3.35 -0.35 4.34
N PRO A 18 -3.96 0.84 4.32
CA PRO A 18 -4.56 1.38 3.10
C PRO A 18 -3.54 1.53 1.98
N ASN A 19 -3.92 1.18 0.75
CA ASN A 19 -3.07 1.37 -0.41
C ASN A 19 -3.31 2.74 -1.07
N PHE A 20 -2.31 3.61 -1.01
CA PHE A 20 -2.40 4.94 -1.60
C PHE A 20 -2.36 4.97 -3.14
N MET A 21 -1.99 3.86 -3.78
CA MET A 21 -2.06 3.68 -5.23
C MET A 21 -3.44 3.24 -5.73
N HIS A 22 -4.41 2.99 -4.84
CA HIS A 22 -5.75 2.57 -5.24
C HIS A 22 -6.43 3.59 -6.18
N SER A 23 -7.28 3.12 -7.11
CA SER A 23 -7.91 3.99 -8.11
C SER A 23 -8.76 5.12 -7.52
N SER A 24 -9.37 4.90 -6.34
CA SER A 24 -10.10 5.94 -5.60
C SER A 24 -9.22 7.12 -5.15
N VAL A 25 -7.90 6.99 -5.25
CA VAL A 25 -6.91 8.04 -4.96
C VAL A 25 -6.27 8.54 -6.25
N VAL A 26 -5.74 7.63 -7.06
CA VAL A 26 -4.97 7.97 -8.26
C VAL A 26 -5.83 8.66 -9.31
N ILE A 27 -7.06 8.21 -9.56
CA ILE A 27 -7.93 8.82 -10.57
C ILE A 27 -8.28 10.26 -10.19
N PRO A 28 -8.80 10.56 -8.98
CA PRO A 28 -9.00 11.94 -8.56
C PRO A 28 -7.74 12.81 -8.64
N MET A 29 -6.57 12.26 -8.26
CA MET A 29 -5.30 12.99 -8.35
C MET A 29 -4.95 13.37 -9.79
N LEU A 30 -5.17 12.47 -10.76
CA LEU A 30 -4.99 12.75 -12.20
C LEU A 30 -6.00 13.79 -12.71
N GLU A 31 -7.19 13.86 -12.11
CA GLU A 31 -8.18 14.92 -12.36
C GLU A 31 -7.83 16.26 -11.65
N GLY A 32 -6.70 16.34 -10.92
CA GLY A 32 -6.32 17.51 -10.14
C GLY A 32 -7.13 17.70 -8.86
N LYS A 33 -7.78 16.64 -8.37
CA LYS A 33 -8.60 16.65 -7.15
C LYS A 33 -7.93 15.88 -6.02
N TRP A 34 -7.88 16.51 -4.85
CA TRP A 34 -7.45 15.88 -3.61
C TRP A 34 -8.46 16.19 -2.51
N GLN A 35 -9.08 15.14 -1.94
CA GLN A 35 -10.07 15.29 -0.87
C GLN A 35 -9.79 14.30 0.25
N VAL A 36 -9.66 14.85 1.45
CA VAL A 36 -9.64 14.09 2.68
C VAL A 36 -11.09 13.73 3.03
N ASN A 37 -11.32 12.45 3.31
CA ASN A 37 -12.66 11.92 3.55
C ASN A 37 -12.83 11.48 5.02
N ASP A 38 -14.07 11.21 5.43
CA ASP A 38 -14.36 10.63 6.75
C ASP A 38 -14.09 9.11 6.82
N GLY A 39 -13.79 8.49 5.68
CA GLY A 39 -13.47 7.07 5.56
C GLY A 39 -12.63 6.73 4.33
N GLY A 40 -12.28 5.46 4.18
CA GLY A 40 -11.52 4.95 3.04
C GLY A 40 -10.02 5.26 3.10
N VAL A 41 -9.35 5.21 1.94
CA VAL A 41 -7.89 5.35 1.84
C VAL A 41 -7.41 6.74 2.30
N THR A 42 -8.13 7.81 1.95
CA THR A 42 -7.78 9.21 2.28
C THR A 42 -8.47 9.72 3.54
N LYS A 43 -8.78 8.82 4.48
CA LYS A 43 -9.40 9.20 5.76
C LYS A 43 -8.53 10.22 6.50
N TRP A 44 -9.12 11.26 7.09
CA TRP A 44 -8.40 12.34 7.79
C TRP A 44 -7.45 11.86 8.90
N SER A 45 -7.75 10.72 9.52
CA SER A 45 -6.91 10.13 10.57
C SER A 45 -5.66 9.42 10.02
N HIS A 46 -5.54 9.23 8.70
CA HIS A 46 -4.35 8.65 8.07
C HIS A 46 -3.26 9.71 7.90
N LEU A 47 -2.39 9.81 8.90
CA LEU A 47 -1.27 10.77 8.90
C LEU A 47 -0.10 10.33 8.01
N ARG A 48 -0.06 9.05 7.63
CA ARG A 48 0.97 8.45 6.77
C ARG A 48 0.30 7.62 5.69
N HIS A 49 0.92 7.59 4.52
CA HIS A 49 0.41 6.93 3.34
C HIS A 49 1.46 5.98 2.80
N PHE A 50 1.04 4.77 2.43
CA PHE A 50 1.93 3.73 1.93
C PHE A 50 1.41 3.20 0.60
N THR A 51 2.34 2.78 -0.23
CA THR A 51 2.06 2.03 -1.45
C THR A 51 2.40 0.56 -1.19
N PRO A 52 2.06 -0.37 -2.08
CA PRO A 52 2.45 -1.77 -1.94
C PRO A 52 3.96 -1.95 -1.94
N PHE A 53 4.75 -0.98 -2.42
CA PHE A 53 6.20 -1.03 -2.35
C PHE A 53 6.72 -0.39 -1.06
N THR A 54 6.31 0.84 -0.75
CA THR A 54 6.83 1.59 0.40
C THR A 54 6.33 1.08 1.75
N VAL A 55 5.36 0.17 1.78
CA VAL A 55 4.95 -0.50 3.03
C VAL A 55 6.06 -1.39 3.60
N ASP A 56 6.98 -1.87 2.76
CA ASP A 56 8.09 -2.72 3.20
C ASP A 56 9.10 -1.94 4.05
N ASP A 57 9.18 -0.62 3.85
CA ASP A 57 10.04 0.27 4.63
C ASP A 57 9.65 0.34 6.12
N LEU A 58 8.42 -0.11 6.46
CA LEU A 58 7.98 -0.24 7.85
C LEU A 58 8.65 -1.40 8.59
N PHE A 59 9.21 -2.38 7.86
CA PHE A 59 9.71 -3.64 8.43
C PHE A 59 11.12 -3.95 7.93
N PRO A 60 12.16 -3.29 8.49
CA PRO A 60 13.55 -3.61 8.17
C PRO A 60 13.86 -5.10 8.40
N SER A 61 14.47 -5.72 7.39
CA SER A 61 14.70 -7.18 7.34
C SER A 61 15.63 -7.71 8.43
N GLU A 62 16.41 -6.83 9.05
CA GLU A 62 17.29 -7.14 10.18
C GLU A 62 16.50 -7.50 11.45
N HIS A 63 15.26 -7.02 11.54
CA HIS A 63 14.44 -7.11 12.73
C HIS A 63 13.10 -7.80 12.51
N PHE A 64 12.63 -7.81 11.26
CA PHE A 64 11.33 -8.33 10.89
C PHE A 64 11.43 -9.30 9.73
N ASN A 65 10.55 -10.31 9.76
CA ASN A 65 10.39 -11.26 8.68
C ASN A 65 8.96 -11.18 8.14
N MET A 66 8.81 -10.80 6.87
CA MET A 66 7.51 -10.74 6.21
C MET A 66 7.02 -12.16 5.92
N ARG A 67 5.98 -12.61 6.63
CA ARG A 67 5.42 -13.96 6.46
C ARG A 67 4.32 -13.99 5.42
N VAL A 68 3.46 -12.97 5.43
CA VAL A 68 2.35 -12.83 4.47
C VAL A 68 2.26 -11.38 4.05
N LYS A 69 2.13 -11.17 2.74
CA LYS A 69 1.74 -9.90 2.14
C LYS A 69 0.71 -10.19 1.06
N THR A 70 -0.53 -9.84 1.33
CA THR A 70 -1.66 -10.05 0.42
C THR A 70 -2.51 -8.78 0.36
N TYR A 71 -3.54 -8.78 -0.48
CA TYR A 71 -4.32 -7.59 -0.76
C TYR A 71 -5.81 -7.90 -0.74
N THR A 72 -6.60 -6.97 -0.22
CA THR A 72 -8.03 -6.95 -0.55
C THR A 72 -8.20 -6.24 -1.88
N GLN A 73 -9.10 -6.75 -2.71
CA GLN A 73 -9.47 -6.11 -3.96
C GLN A 73 -10.89 -5.59 -3.85
N LEU A 74 -11.12 -4.40 -4.38
CA LEU A 74 -12.47 -3.91 -4.65
C LEU A 74 -12.71 -3.98 -6.15
N GLN A 75 -13.96 -4.22 -6.53
CA GLN A 75 -14.35 -4.19 -7.92
C GLN A 75 -14.09 -2.78 -8.46
N GLN A 76 -13.24 -2.70 -9.48
CA GLN A 76 -12.95 -1.44 -10.16
C GLN A 76 -13.95 -1.21 -11.28
N ASP A 77 -14.13 0.07 -11.60
CA ASP A 77 -14.80 0.47 -12.84
C ASP A 77 -13.93 0.05 -14.04
N GLU A 78 -14.52 -0.69 -14.98
CA GLU A 78 -13.82 -1.21 -16.16
C GLU A 78 -13.18 -0.10 -17.00
N LYS A 79 -13.80 1.09 -17.07
CA LYS A 79 -13.24 2.23 -17.82
C LYS A 79 -12.03 2.82 -17.12
N GLN A 80 -12.06 2.91 -15.79
CA GLN A 80 -10.89 3.34 -15.01
C GLN A 80 -9.74 2.36 -15.19
N GLN A 81 -10.02 1.06 -15.19
CA GLN A 81 -9.00 0.04 -15.40
C GLN A 81 -8.37 0.14 -16.79
N ALA A 82 -9.19 0.26 -17.85
CA ALA A 82 -8.70 0.43 -19.22
C ALA A 82 -7.85 1.71 -19.36
N PHE A 83 -8.32 2.83 -18.83
CA PHE A 83 -7.57 4.09 -18.83
C PHE A 83 -6.21 3.97 -18.13
N LEU A 84 -6.16 3.29 -16.99
CA LEU A 84 -4.88 3.08 -16.29
C LEU A 84 -3.94 2.20 -17.10
N GLN A 85 -4.44 1.19 -17.83
CA GLN A 85 -3.63 0.40 -18.76
C GLN A 85 -3.06 1.26 -19.90
N ASP A 86 -3.87 2.16 -20.47
CA ASP A 86 -3.40 3.10 -21.50
C ASP A 86 -2.25 3.99 -20.97
N ILE A 87 -2.33 4.43 -19.71
CA ILE A 87 -1.23 5.16 -19.06
C ILE A 87 0.03 4.30 -18.94
N GLN A 88 -0.10 3.00 -18.65
CA GLN A 88 1.05 2.09 -18.59
C GLN A 88 1.76 1.99 -19.94
N GLU A 89 0.98 1.83 -21.02
CA GLU A 89 1.51 1.77 -22.38
C GLU A 89 2.18 3.08 -22.78
N ALA A 90 1.55 4.22 -22.49
CA ALA A 90 2.11 5.53 -22.73
C ALA A 90 3.42 5.73 -21.92
N GLY A 91 3.42 5.38 -20.64
CA GLY A 91 4.61 5.47 -19.78
C GLY A 91 5.77 4.66 -20.36
N LYS A 92 5.52 3.40 -20.74
CA LYS A 92 6.51 2.53 -21.39
C LYS A 92 7.08 3.15 -22.66
N LYS A 93 6.23 3.74 -23.52
CA LYS A 93 6.65 4.42 -24.76
C LYS A 93 7.59 5.59 -24.49
N HIS A 94 7.42 6.27 -23.35
CA HIS A 94 8.21 7.44 -22.94
C HIS A 94 9.34 7.12 -21.95
N GLY A 95 9.58 5.83 -21.65
CA GLY A 95 10.63 5.42 -20.69
C GLY A 95 10.31 5.75 -19.23
N ILE A 96 9.03 5.97 -18.90
CA ILE A 96 8.55 6.17 -17.53
C ILE A 96 8.03 4.84 -17.00
N SER A 97 8.60 4.34 -15.89
CA SER A 97 8.16 3.08 -15.30
C SER A 97 6.87 3.28 -14.51
N VAL A 98 5.78 2.73 -15.06
CA VAL A 98 4.44 2.65 -14.45
C VAL A 98 3.87 1.24 -14.66
N ASP A 99 4.74 0.23 -14.77
CA ASP A 99 4.41 -1.14 -15.19
C ASP A 99 3.43 -1.88 -14.28
N HIS A 100 3.28 -1.39 -13.04
CA HIS A 100 2.35 -1.95 -12.06
C HIS A 100 1.12 -1.09 -11.79
N LEU A 101 0.98 0.10 -12.40
CA LEU A 101 -0.08 1.06 -12.09
C LEU A 101 -1.49 0.43 -12.06
N ALA A 102 -1.90 -0.29 -13.12
CA ALA A 102 -3.24 -0.88 -13.15
C ALA A 102 -3.42 -1.92 -12.04
N GLN A 103 -2.42 -2.76 -11.81
CA GLN A 103 -2.43 -3.79 -10.76
C GLN A 103 -2.47 -3.16 -9.35
N LEU A 104 -1.65 -2.17 -9.07
CA LEU A 104 -1.62 -1.49 -7.77
C LEU A 104 -2.93 -0.74 -7.52
N SER A 105 -3.57 -0.23 -8.58
CA SER A 105 -4.82 0.52 -8.44
C SER A 105 -6.00 -0.32 -7.98
N SER A 106 -6.00 -1.62 -8.25
CA SER A 106 -7.09 -2.53 -7.88
C SER A 106 -6.99 -3.07 -6.44
N MET A 107 -5.81 -2.93 -5.84
CA MET A 107 -5.55 -3.34 -4.46
C MET A 107 -6.05 -2.24 -3.52
N TYR A 108 -7.04 -2.55 -2.69
CA TYR A 108 -7.62 -1.57 -1.77
C TYR A 108 -6.85 -1.46 -0.45
N GLN A 109 -6.53 -2.60 0.16
CA GLN A 109 -5.71 -2.68 1.37
C GLN A 109 -4.63 -3.72 1.21
N ILE A 110 -3.53 -3.49 1.91
CA ILE A 110 -2.40 -4.39 2.05
C ILE A 110 -2.57 -5.09 3.39
N ILE A 111 -2.70 -6.42 3.38
CA ILE A 111 -2.77 -7.25 4.58
C ILE A 111 -1.40 -7.88 4.81
N LEU A 112 -0.83 -7.60 5.97
CA LEU A 112 0.51 -8.03 6.35
C LEU A 112 0.46 -8.93 7.57
N GLN A 113 1.25 -9.99 7.54
CA GLN A 113 1.66 -10.75 8.71
C GLN A 113 3.17 -10.68 8.81
N VAL A 114 3.66 -10.08 9.90
CA VAL A 114 5.08 -9.82 10.11
C VAL A 114 5.51 -10.48 11.40
N GLU A 115 6.59 -11.23 11.35
CA GLU A 115 7.24 -11.85 12.50
C GLU A 115 8.35 -10.94 13.03
N TRP A 116 8.41 -10.77 14.34
CA TRP A 116 9.49 -10.08 15.04
C TRP A 116 10.63 -11.05 15.33
N LEU A 117 11.83 -10.79 14.80
CA LEU A 117 12.99 -11.67 14.94
C LEU A 117 13.72 -11.50 16.28
N GLY A 118 13.45 -10.42 17.02
CA GLY A 118 14.22 -10.02 18.18
C GLY A 118 15.33 -9.03 17.83
N GLY A 119 15.86 -8.35 18.85
CA GLY A 119 16.88 -7.31 18.70
C GLY A 119 16.89 -6.38 19.92
N GLU A 120 17.88 -5.50 20.00
CA GLU A 120 17.89 -4.45 21.02
C GLU A 120 16.64 -3.57 20.87
N LYS A 121 15.88 -3.46 21.95
CA LYS A 121 14.74 -2.56 22.05
C LYS A 121 15.29 -1.13 22.12
N LYS A 122 15.46 -0.48 20.97
CA LYS A 122 15.78 0.96 20.92
C LYS A 122 14.55 1.80 21.19
#